data_AF-A0A0D0KWE6-F1
#
_entry.id   AF-A0A0D0KWE6-F1
#
_cell.length_a   1.000
_cell.length_b   1.000
_cell.length_c   1.000
_cell.angle_alpha   90.00
_cell.angle_beta   90.00
_cell.angle_gamma   90.00
#
_symmetry.space_group_name_H-M   'P 1'
#
loop_
_entity.id
_entity.type
_entity.pdbx_description
1 polymer ?
#
loop_
_entity_poly.entity_id
_entity_poly.type
_entity_poly.pdbx_seq_one_letter_code
_entity_poly.pdbx_strand_id
1 'polypeptide(L)'
;MRRLGLVIAIPILTLSACNTTDTLTPLVNVGESNVQSTPVNQGDLDQVAAAADRTPTGIPSQVPAYAPQNTRQAQAQAMSSGVQYGKPVANQPMPAVQPQPEVKTAALPSGASAGTIRFLPIIGAPVQAVTPLSRQLGAEARAKGLTIRPSSDTTAENILKGYLSAFADGGNVTIVYVWDVLDANGARLHRLQGQEVVPARGADPWSGATDAAMQKIAAKTLQDYQSWKNAQRG
;
A
#
# COMPACT_ATOMS: atom_id res chain seq x y z
N MET A 1 69.17 -12.97 26.20
CA MET A 1 69.51 -11.56 26.51
C MET A 1 68.87 -10.64 25.46
N ARG A 2 67.84 -9.88 25.88
CA ARG A 2 67.42 -8.54 25.45
C ARG A 2 67.75 -8.05 24.03
N ARG A 3 66.69 -7.78 23.23
CA ARG A 3 66.50 -6.55 22.41
C ARG A 3 64.99 -6.24 22.33
N LEU A 4 64.50 -5.22 23.05
CA LEU A 4 64.16 -3.86 22.54
C LEU A 4 63.19 -3.93 21.34
N GLY A 5 61.92 -3.55 21.39
CA GLY A 5 61.29 -2.43 22.11
C GLY A 5 61.07 -1.27 21.14
N LEU A 6 59.93 -1.21 20.45
CA LEU A 6 59.45 -0.01 19.78
C LEU A 6 57.92 0.08 19.94
N VAL A 7 57.50 0.83 20.96
CA VAL A 7 56.11 1.24 21.18
C VAL A 7 55.90 2.49 20.32
N ILE A 8 55.07 2.39 19.28
CA ILE A 8 54.65 3.54 18.48
C ILE A 8 53.48 4.20 19.24
N ALA A 9 53.77 5.35 19.84
CA ALA A 9 52.77 6.23 20.44
C ALA A 9 52.01 6.96 19.33
N ILE A 10 50.70 6.73 19.25
CA ILE A 10 49.79 7.45 18.35
C ILE A 10 49.26 8.67 19.13
N PRO A 11 49.45 9.90 18.64
CA PRO A 11 48.93 11.09 19.31
C PRO A 11 47.40 11.17 19.14
N ILE A 12 46.69 11.23 20.27
CA ILE A 12 45.25 11.49 20.33
C ILE A 12 45.04 13.00 20.13
N LEU A 13 44.58 13.38 18.94
CA LEU A 13 44.07 14.73 18.65
C LEU A 13 42.63 14.84 19.17
N THR A 14 42.44 15.56 20.27
CA THR A 14 41.12 15.93 20.79
C THR A 14 40.57 17.12 19.98
N LEU A 15 39.69 16.87 19.02
CA LEU A 15 38.88 17.93 18.40
C LEU A 15 37.63 18.18 19.25
N SER A 16 37.65 19.26 20.03
CA SER A 16 36.45 19.90 20.56
C SER A 16 35.78 20.70 19.44
N ALA A 17 34.74 20.15 18.81
CA ALA A 17 33.84 20.90 17.94
C ALA A 17 32.61 21.33 18.75
N CYS A 18 32.43 22.64 18.89
CA CYS A 18 31.25 23.27 19.46
C CYS A 18 30.03 22.98 18.57
N ASN A 19 29.01 22.28 19.07
CA ASN A 19 27.71 22.18 18.41
C ASN A 19 26.81 23.33 18.93
N THR A 20 26.77 24.44 18.21
CA THR A 20 25.69 25.44 18.33
C THR A 20 24.69 25.13 17.23
N THR A 21 23.60 24.46 17.58
CA THR A 21 22.39 24.40 16.75
C THR A 21 21.29 25.10 17.55
N ASP A 22 21.27 26.43 17.47
CA ASP A 22 20.17 27.23 17.98
C ASP A 22 19.39 27.79 16.78
N THR A 23 18.14 27.33 16.67
CA THR A 23 16.99 28.11 16.20
C THR A 23 17.01 28.65 14.77
N LEU A 24 16.55 27.81 13.83
CA LEU A 24 15.84 28.26 12.62
C LEU A 24 14.63 27.35 12.34
N THR A 25 13.68 27.34 13.26
CA THR A 25 12.28 27.07 12.90
C THR A 25 11.74 28.32 12.23
N PRO A 26 11.39 28.31 10.93
CA PRO A 26 10.62 29.40 10.37
C PRO A 26 9.27 29.44 11.11
N LEU A 27 8.94 30.60 11.70
CA LEU A 27 7.58 30.91 12.10
C LEU A 27 6.70 30.73 10.87
N VAL A 28 5.92 29.65 10.83
CA VAL A 28 4.81 29.54 9.88
C VAL A 28 3.77 30.57 10.32
N ASN A 29 3.75 31.69 9.59
CA ASN A 29 2.65 32.64 9.63
C ASN A 29 1.43 31.95 9.01
N VAL A 30 0.64 31.26 9.83
CA VAL A 30 -0.66 30.72 9.42
C VAL A 30 -1.57 31.94 9.26
N GLY A 31 -1.92 32.23 8.01
CA GLY A 31 -2.79 33.35 7.67
C GLY A 31 -4.03 33.38 8.56
N GLU A 32 -4.26 34.54 9.16
CA GLU A 32 -5.50 34.90 9.84
C GLU A 32 -6.65 34.81 8.84
N SER A 33 -7.26 33.63 8.74
CA SER A 33 -8.61 33.47 8.25
C SER A 33 -9.42 32.98 9.44
N ASN A 34 -9.99 33.94 10.18
CA ASN A 34 -10.92 33.70 11.26
C ASN A 34 -12.29 33.25 10.68
N VAL A 35 -12.27 32.17 9.90
CA VAL A 35 -13.47 31.44 9.50
C VAL A 35 -13.69 30.35 10.53
N GLN A 36 -14.44 30.71 11.55
CA GLN A 36 -14.92 29.78 12.56
C GLN A 36 -15.84 28.77 11.87
N SER A 37 -15.35 27.57 11.59
CA SER A 37 -16.14 26.49 10.99
C SER A 37 -17.31 26.17 11.92
N THR A 38 -18.52 26.58 11.54
CA THR A 38 -19.73 26.18 12.26
C THR A 38 -20.01 24.70 11.98
N PRO A 39 -20.40 23.91 13.00
CA PRO A 39 -20.79 22.52 12.78
C PRO A 39 -21.96 22.46 11.77
N VAL A 40 -21.86 21.53 10.82
CA VAL A 40 -22.93 21.24 9.85
C VAL A 40 -24.18 20.84 10.64
N ASN A 41 -25.28 21.56 10.43
CA ASN A 41 -26.57 21.26 11.05
C ASN A 41 -27.49 20.53 10.07
N GLN A 42 -28.51 19.86 10.59
CA GLN A 42 -29.46 19.06 9.82
C GLN A 42 -30.07 19.82 8.63
N GLY A 43 -30.32 21.13 8.78
CA GLY A 43 -30.88 21.98 7.71
C GLY A 43 -29.90 22.25 6.55
N ASP A 44 -28.59 22.22 6.81
CA ASP A 44 -27.57 22.35 5.76
C ASP A 44 -27.55 21.08 4.90
N LEU A 45 -27.57 19.90 5.55
CA LEU A 45 -27.70 18.59 4.91
C LEU A 45 -28.96 18.46 4.04
N ASP A 46 -30.10 18.96 4.52
CA ASP A 46 -31.36 18.97 3.77
C ASP A 46 -31.28 19.89 2.53
N GLN A 47 -30.56 21.01 2.64
CA GLN A 47 -30.41 21.97 1.55
C GLN A 47 -29.48 21.46 0.44
N VAL A 48 -28.38 20.77 0.77
CA VAL A 48 -27.56 20.07 -0.24
C VAL A 48 -28.29 18.88 -0.86
N ALA A 49 -29.12 18.17 -0.10
CA ALA A 49 -29.96 17.10 -0.64
C ALA A 49 -31.02 17.65 -1.63
N ALA A 50 -31.66 18.76 -1.29
CA ALA A 50 -32.62 19.44 -2.17
C ALA A 50 -31.94 20.07 -3.40
N ALA A 51 -30.67 20.48 -3.30
CA ALA A 51 -29.90 21.00 -4.43
C ALA A 51 -29.54 19.89 -5.43
N ALA A 52 -29.37 18.64 -4.98
CA ALA A 52 -29.12 17.49 -5.86
C ALA A 52 -30.35 17.06 -6.67
N ASP A 53 -31.56 17.42 -6.22
CA ASP A 53 -32.83 17.08 -6.88
C ASP A 53 -33.22 18.09 -7.99
N ARG A 54 -32.55 19.25 -8.05
CA ARG A 54 -32.81 20.25 -9.09
C ARG A 54 -32.18 19.84 -10.42
N THR A 55 -32.92 19.02 -11.15
CA THR A 55 -32.71 18.77 -12.58
C THR A 55 -33.04 20.04 -13.39
N PRO A 56 -32.17 20.50 -14.30
CA PRO A 56 -32.56 21.45 -15.33
C PRO A 56 -33.62 20.78 -16.23
N THR A 57 -34.78 21.40 -16.37
CA THR A 57 -35.84 20.96 -17.26
C THR A 57 -35.33 20.83 -18.69
N GLY A 58 -35.33 19.59 -19.21
CA GLY A 58 -35.32 19.35 -20.65
C GLY A 58 -34.23 18.43 -21.22
N ILE A 59 -33.92 17.27 -20.61
CA ILE A 59 -33.33 16.11 -21.30
C ILE A 59 -33.87 14.81 -20.67
N PRO A 60 -34.41 13.83 -21.43
CA PRO A 60 -34.79 12.54 -20.87
C PRO A 60 -33.55 11.69 -20.57
N SER A 61 -33.23 11.53 -19.28
CA SER A 61 -32.17 10.65 -18.82
C SER A 61 -32.76 9.38 -18.23
N GLN A 62 -32.78 8.29 -18.99
CA GLN A 62 -32.80 6.94 -18.41
C GLN A 62 -31.43 6.70 -17.77
N VAL A 63 -31.33 6.96 -16.46
CA VAL A 63 -30.16 6.59 -15.66
C VAL A 63 -30.47 5.25 -14.98
N PRO A 64 -29.68 4.18 -15.19
CA PRO A 64 -29.87 2.93 -14.46
C PRO A 64 -29.66 3.18 -12.96
N ALA A 65 -30.58 2.67 -12.14
CA ALA A 65 -30.47 2.73 -10.69
C ALA A 65 -29.14 2.09 -10.24
N TYR A 66 -28.32 2.84 -9.51
CA TYR A 66 -27.12 2.32 -8.88
C TYR A 66 -27.49 1.26 -7.84
N ALA A 67 -26.97 0.05 -8.02
CA ALA A 67 -27.06 -1.00 -7.00
C ALA A 67 -26.28 -0.58 -5.74
N PRO A 68 -26.81 -0.79 -4.53
CA PRO A 68 -26.16 -0.36 -3.29
C PRO A 68 -24.82 -1.09 -3.10
N GLN A 69 -23.74 -0.32 -2.90
CA GLN A 69 -22.38 -0.85 -2.74
C GLN A 69 -22.06 -1.35 -1.31
N ASN A 70 -23.02 -1.34 -0.39
CA ASN A 70 -22.83 -1.82 0.99
C ASN A 70 -24.02 -2.64 1.50
N THR A 71 -23.71 -3.76 2.15
CA THR A 71 -24.67 -4.82 2.55
C THR A 71 -25.75 -4.33 3.52
N ARG A 72 -25.48 -3.30 4.34
CA ARG A 72 -26.47 -2.70 5.23
C ARG A 72 -27.62 -1.99 4.51
N GLN A 73 -27.31 -1.29 3.41
CA GLN A 73 -28.31 -0.55 2.64
C GLN A 73 -29.21 -1.51 1.86
N ALA A 74 -28.65 -2.60 1.33
CA ALA A 74 -29.42 -3.68 0.72
C ALA A 74 -30.38 -4.35 1.73
N GLN A 75 -29.93 -4.54 2.97
CA GLN A 75 -30.74 -5.16 4.02
C GLN A 75 -31.89 -4.25 4.48
N ALA A 76 -31.69 -2.93 4.55
CA ALA A 76 -32.75 -1.97 4.85
C ALA A 76 -33.83 -1.93 3.76
N GLN A 77 -33.45 -2.05 2.49
CA GLN A 77 -34.38 -2.06 1.36
C GLN A 77 -35.25 -3.34 1.32
N ALA A 78 -34.70 -4.48 1.76
CA ALA A 78 -35.45 -5.72 1.92
C ALA A 78 -36.48 -5.67 3.06
N MET A 79 -36.26 -4.83 4.08
CA MET A 79 -37.20 -4.65 5.19
C MET A 79 -38.34 -3.68 4.85
N SER A 80 -38.08 -2.69 3.99
CA SER A 80 -39.11 -1.74 3.53
C SER A 80 -39.99 -2.29 2.42
N SER A 81 -39.48 -3.22 1.60
CA SER A 81 -40.29 -3.96 0.65
C SER A 81 -40.87 -5.18 1.37
N GLY A 82 -42.09 -5.06 1.88
CA GLY A 82 -42.83 -6.17 2.47
C GLY A 82 -43.11 -7.27 1.43
N VAL A 83 -42.11 -8.09 1.12
CA VAL A 83 -42.27 -9.26 0.27
C VAL A 83 -42.81 -10.39 1.14
N GLN A 84 -44.13 -10.56 1.13
CA GLN A 84 -44.77 -11.75 1.67
C GLN A 84 -44.30 -12.99 0.89
N TYR A 85 -43.34 -13.73 1.43
CA TYR A 85 -43.22 -15.17 1.14
C TYR A 85 -44.17 -15.91 2.08
N GLY A 86 -45.39 -16.17 1.59
CA GLY A 86 -46.42 -16.82 2.38
C GLY A 86 -47.67 -17.11 1.55
N LYS A 87 -47.60 -18.11 0.68
CA LYS A 87 -48.78 -18.87 0.26
C LYS A 87 -48.47 -20.36 0.48
N PRO A 88 -49.21 -21.08 1.34
CA PRO A 88 -49.01 -22.51 1.49
C PRO A 88 -49.52 -23.19 0.22
N VAL A 89 -48.64 -23.92 -0.46
CA VAL A 89 -49.01 -24.74 -1.62
C VAL A 89 -49.67 -26.00 -1.07
N ALA A 90 -50.96 -26.18 -1.37
CA ALA A 90 -51.70 -27.39 -1.03
C ALA A 90 -51.10 -28.61 -1.73
N ASN A 91 -51.09 -29.75 -1.01
CA ASN A 91 -50.56 -31.05 -1.40
C ASN A 91 -50.72 -31.39 -2.88
N GLN A 92 -49.59 -31.52 -3.58
CA GLN A 92 -49.49 -32.29 -4.81
C GLN A 92 -48.48 -33.44 -4.60
N PRO A 93 -48.81 -34.68 -5.00
CA PRO A 93 -47.94 -35.83 -4.81
C PRO A 93 -46.65 -35.72 -5.64
N MET A 94 -45.52 -36.00 -5.00
CA MET A 94 -44.16 -35.92 -5.55
C MET A 94 -43.94 -36.95 -6.67
N PRO A 95 -43.40 -36.55 -7.83
CA PRO A 95 -42.62 -37.44 -8.69
C PRO A 95 -41.19 -37.60 -8.12
N ALA A 96 -40.61 -38.77 -8.34
CA ALA A 96 -39.36 -39.25 -7.78
C ALA A 96 -38.15 -38.32 -7.95
N VAL A 97 -37.27 -38.37 -6.95
CA VAL A 97 -35.98 -37.70 -6.84
C VAL A 97 -35.13 -37.91 -8.11
N GLN A 98 -34.89 -36.83 -8.85
CA GLN A 98 -33.82 -36.77 -9.83
C GLN A 98 -32.53 -36.35 -9.11
N PRO A 99 -31.36 -36.97 -9.41
CA PRO A 99 -30.10 -36.60 -8.78
C PRO A 99 -29.76 -35.15 -9.12
N GLN A 100 -29.59 -34.33 -8.07
CA GLN A 100 -29.15 -32.94 -8.20
C GLN A 100 -27.79 -32.88 -8.91
N PRO A 101 -27.60 -31.98 -9.91
CA PRO A 101 -26.26 -31.67 -10.37
C PRO A 101 -25.50 -31.04 -9.20
N GLU A 102 -24.37 -31.66 -8.86
CA GLU A 102 -23.45 -31.20 -7.83
C GLU A 102 -23.06 -29.75 -8.15
N VAL A 103 -23.52 -28.80 -7.32
CA VAL A 103 -22.97 -27.45 -7.32
C VAL A 103 -21.52 -27.57 -6.86
N LYS A 104 -20.64 -27.73 -7.84
CA LYS A 104 -19.20 -27.62 -7.67
C LYS A 104 -18.93 -26.18 -7.25
N THR A 105 -18.99 -25.92 -5.95
CA THR A 105 -18.37 -24.75 -5.35
C THR A 105 -16.93 -24.76 -5.87
N ALA A 106 -16.58 -23.76 -6.68
CA ALA A 106 -15.20 -23.58 -7.09
C ALA A 106 -14.38 -23.42 -5.82
N ALA A 107 -13.70 -24.49 -5.41
CA ALA A 107 -12.66 -24.39 -4.42
C ALA A 107 -11.65 -23.42 -5.01
N LEU A 108 -11.59 -22.20 -4.45
CA LEU A 108 -10.40 -21.38 -4.58
C LEU A 108 -9.23 -22.30 -4.24
N PRO A 109 -8.18 -22.38 -5.08
CA PRO A 109 -7.00 -23.12 -4.68
C PRO A 109 -6.62 -22.59 -3.30
N SER A 110 -6.46 -23.48 -2.33
CA SER A 110 -5.84 -23.16 -1.05
C SER A 110 -4.44 -22.67 -1.39
N GLY A 111 -4.32 -21.39 -1.71
CA GLY A 111 -3.05 -20.73 -1.91
C GLY A 111 -2.34 -20.88 -0.60
N ALA A 112 -1.34 -21.76 -0.56
CA ALA A 112 -0.46 -21.93 0.58
C ALA A 112 -0.15 -20.53 1.10
N SER A 113 -0.51 -20.24 2.35
CA SER A 113 -0.34 -18.93 2.96
C SER A 113 1.02 -18.37 2.54
N ALA A 114 1.02 -17.37 1.66
CA ALA A 114 2.26 -16.89 1.04
C ALA A 114 3.18 -16.26 2.11
N GLY A 115 2.60 -15.99 3.27
CA GLY A 115 3.22 -15.48 4.48
C GLY A 115 2.65 -14.11 4.83
N THR A 116 2.99 -13.66 6.02
CA THR A 116 2.75 -12.28 6.45
C THR A 116 4.01 -11.43 6.22
N ILE A 117 3.84 -10.26 5.61
CA ILE A 117 4.93 -9.31 5.39
C ILE A 117 4.58 -7.95 5.98
N ARG A 118 5.61 -7.18 6.34
CA ARG A 118 5.48 -5.75 6.61
C ARG A 118 6.58 -4.97 5.90
N PHE A 119 6.27 -3.76 5.46
CA PHE A 119 7.23 -2.85 4.86
C PHE A 119 7.65 -1.78 5.87
N LEU A 120 8.95 -1.57 6.01
CA LEU A 120 9.49 -0.42 6.72
C LEU A 120 9.58 0.81 5.81
N PRO A 121 9.69 2.02 6.37
CA PRO A 121 9.94 3.22 5.58
C PRO A 121 11.11 3.04 4.63
N ILE A 122 10.92 3.50 3.39
CA ILE A 122 11.92 3.42 2.33
C ILE A 122 12.92 4.57 2.50
N ILE A 123 14.21 4.26 2.41
CA ILE A 123 15.30 5.20 2.63
C ILE A 123 15.92 5.60 1.28
N GLY A 124 16.30 6.87 1.13
CA GLY A 124 17.08 7.38 -0.02
C GLY A 124 16.26 7.83 -1.22
N ALA A 125 14.94 7.60 -1.21
CA ALA A 125 14.01 8.11 -2.22
C ALA A 125 13.12 9.22 -1.65
N PRO A 126 12.78 10.25 -2.45
CA PRO A 126 11.88 11.30 -2.03
C PRO A 126 10.43 10.83 -2.10
N VAL A 127 9.52 11.54 -1.41
CA VAL A 127 8.12 11.12 -1.23
C VAL A 127 7.40 10.90 -2.57
N GLN A 128 7.68 11.72 -3.58
CA GLN A 128 7.09 11.57 -4.92
C GLN A 128 7.37 10.23 -5.58
N ALA A 129 8.51 9.58 -5.28
CA ALA A 129 8.82 8.24 -5.78
C ALA A 129 8.32 7.15 -4.81
N VAL A 130 8.42 7.40 -3.50
CA VAL A 130 8.02 6.44 -2.46
C VAL A 130 6.51 6.19 -2.45
N THR A 131 5.68 7.21 -2.66
CA THR A 131 4.22 7.08 -2.63
C THR A 131 3.69 6.09 -3.67
N PRO A 132 3.98 6.23 -4.98
CA PRO A 132 3.53 5.26 -5.99
C PRO A 132 4.18 3.88 -5.80
N LEU A 133 5.46 3.83 -5.38
CA LEU A 133 6.14 2.57 -5.08
C LEU A 133 5.45 1.79 -3.96
N SER A 134 5.15 2.45 -2.83
CA SER A 134 4.50 1.84 -1.67
C SER A 134 3.10 1.33 -2.01
N ARG A 135 2.32 2.10 -2.76
CA ARG A 135 1.01 1.69 -3.26
C ARG A 135 1.12 0.42 -4.10
N GLN A 136 2.08 0.37 -5.04
CA GLN A 136 2.23 -0.80 -5.89
C GLN A 136 2.75 -2.02 -5.13
N LEU A 137 3.74 -1.86 -4.23
CA LEU A 137 4.20 -2.96 -3.38
C LEU A 137 3.03 -3.59 -2.61
N GLY A 138 2.11 -2.77 -2.11
CA GLY A 138 0.91 -3.23 -1.45
C GLY A 138 -0.08 -3.95 -2.38
N ALA A 139 -0.25 -3.48 -3.62
CA ALA A 139 -1.11 -4.14 -4.60
C ALA A 139 -0.53 -5.49 -5.04
N GLU A 140 0.75 -5.53 -5.41
CA GLU A 140 1.49 -6.72 -5.85
C GLU A 140 1.54 -7.79 -4.77
N ALA A 141 1.81 -7.40 -3.52
CA ALA A 141 1.86 -8.35 -2.41
C ALA A 141 0.50 -9.05 -2.22
N ARG A 142 -0.60 -8.28 -2.22
CA ARG A 142 -1.96 -8.85 -2.11
C ARG A 142 -2.31 -9.72 -3.31
N ALA A 143 -1.95 -9.30 -4.52
CA ALA A 143 -2.14 -10.10 -5.73
C ALA A 143 -1.40 -11.45 -5.69
N LYS A 144 -0.27 -11.51 -4.97
CA LYS A 144 0.52 -12.73 -4.75
C LYS A 144 0.09 -13.52 -3.51
N GLY A 145 -1.01 -13.16 -2.86
CA GLY A 145 -1.56 -13.84 -1.69
C GLY A 145 -0.85 -13.54 -0.37
N LEU A 146 0.01 -12.52 -0.32
CA LEU A 146 0.70 -12.09 0.89
C LEU A 146 -0.23 -11.24 1.76
N THR A 147 -0.21 -11.50 3.07
CA THR A 147 -0.93 -10.67 4.04
C THR A 147 -0.02 -9.55 4.51
N ILE A 148 -0.42 -8.30 4.29
CA ILE A 148 0.36 -7.13 4.71
C ILE A 148 -0.04 -6.74 6.13
N ARG A 149 0.95 -6.67 7.01
CA ARG A 149 0.82 -6.12 8.35
C ARG A 149 1.18 -4.63 8.37
N PRO A 150 0.60 -3.84 9.29
CA PRO A 150 1.04 -2.48 9.55
C PRO A 150 2.54 -2.42 9.86
N SER A 151 3.19 -1.31 9.52
CA SER A 151 4.63 -1.13 9.79
C SER A 151 4.98 -1.19 11.29
N SER A 152 4.02 -0.86 12.17
CA SER A 152 4.15 -0.94 13.63
C SER A 152 3.94 -2.35 14.19
N ASP A 153 3.33 -3.27 13.43
CA ASP A 153 3.01 -4.62 13.87
C ASP A 153 4.24 -5.53 13.73
N THR A 154 4.74 -6.07 14.84
CA THR A 154 5.95 -6.89 14.90
C THR A 154 5.70 -8.39 14.69
N THR A 155 4.47 -8.78 14.34
CA THR A 155 4.09 -10.20 14.17
C THR A 155 4.22 -10.72 12.74
N ALA A 156 4.69 -9.89 11.81
CA ALA A 156 4.93 -10.32 10.43
C ALA A 156 6.11 -11.32 10.38
N GLU A 157 5.94 -12.41 9.62
CA GLU A 157 7.00 -13.39 9.39
C GLU A 157 8.25 -12.76 8.78
N ASN A 158 8.05 -11.89 7.78
CA ASN A 158 9.14 -11.23 7.09
C ASN A 158 8.95 -9.71 7.07
N ILE A 159 10.07 -9.00 7.27
CA ILE A 159 10.12 -7.53 7.29
C ILE A 159 10.97 -7.08 6.10
N LEU A 160 10.41 -6.24 5.24
CA LEU A 160 11.13 -5.70 4.08
C LEU A 160 11.57 -4.26 4.38
N LYS A 161 12.87 -4.01 4.29
CA LYS A 161 13.47 -2.67 4.45
C LYS A 161 14.11 -2.22 3.15
N GLY A 162 13.58 -1.15 2.56
CA GLY A 162 13.96 -0.67 1.23
C GLY A 162 14.96 0.47 1.25
N TYR A 163 15.94 0.41 0.35
CA TYR A 163 16.95 1.42 0.08
C TYR A 163 16.97 1.70 -1.41
N LEU A 164 16.80 2.96 -1.79
CA LEU A 164 16.83 3.36 -3.19
C LEU A 164 17.81 4.50 -3.40
N SER A 165 18.43 4.53 -4.57
CA SER A 165 19.19 5.66 -5.08
C SER A 165 18.86 5.87 -6.55
N ALA A 166 18.97 7.11 -7.00
CA ALA A 166 18.81 7.46 -8.41
C ALA A 166 19.97 8.36 -8.82
N PHE A 167 20.55 8.10 -9.99
CA PHE A 167 21.59 8.93 -10.57
C PHE A 167 21.40 9.03 -12.08
N ALA A 168 21.79 10.18 -12.64
CA ALA A 168 21.81 10.38 -14.08
C ALA A 168 22.95 9.55 -14.68
N ASP A 169 22.65 8.85 -15.77
CA ASP A 169 23.58 8.04 -16.56
C ASP A 169 23.35 8.36 -18.03
N GLY A 170 24.11 9.32 -18.56
CA GLY A 170 23.91 9.87 -19.90
C GLY A 170 22.52 10.50 -20.06
N GLY A 171 21.81 10.10 -21.12
CA GLY A 171 20.42 10.53 -21.38
C GLY A 171 19.36 9.80 -20.54
N ASN A 172 19.78 8.94 -19.61
CA ASN A 172 18.92 8.14 -18.76
C ASN A 172 19.14 8.47 -17.28
N VAL A 173 18.24 7.95 -16.45
CA VAL A 173 18.40 7.83 -14.99
C VAL A 173 18.41 6.35 -14.67
N THR A 174 19.38 5.94 -13.85
CA THR A 174 19.40 4.61 -13.26
C THR A 174 18.92 4.71 -11.82
N ILE A 175 17.84 3.99 -11.51
CA ILE A 175 17.29 3.84 -10.17
C ILE A 175 17.73 2.48 -9.64
N VAL A 176 18.58 2.46 -8.63
CA VAL A 176 19.02 1.24 -7.94
C VAL A 176 18.16 1.04 -6.72
N TYR A 177 17.69 -0.18 -6.50
CA TYR A 177 16.89 -0.56 -5.34
C TYR A 177 17.46 -1.80 -4.67
N VAL A 178 17.49 -1.77 -3.35
CA VAL A 178 17.93 -2.87 -2.49
C VAL A 178 16.90 -3.06 -1.39
N TRP A 179 16.51 -4.30 -1.15
CA TRP A 179 15.62 -4.69 -0.06
C TRP A 179 16.31 -5.70 0.83
N ASP A 180 16.47 -5.37 2.09
CA ASP A 180 16.81 -6.36 3.11
C ASP A 180 15.54 -7.07 3.56
N VAL A 181 15.52 -8.39 3.46
CA VAL A 181 14.47 -9.25 4.00
C VAL A 181 14.92 -9.74 5.36
N LEU A 182 14.19 -9.37 6.40
CA LEU A 182 14.50 -9.67 7.79
C LEU A 182 13.47 -10.65 8.36
N ASP A 183 13.85 -11.39 9.39
CA ASP A 183 12.92 -12.13 10.23
C ASP A 183 12.19 -11.20 11.23
N ALA A 184 11.29 -11.77 12.04
CA ALA A 184 10.57 -11.03 13.07
C ALA A 184 11.49 -10.40 14.16
N ASN A 185 12.70 -10.94 14.35
CA ASN A 185 13.70 -10.42 15.30
C ASN A 185 14.57 -9.32 14.68
N GLY A 186 14.43 -9.04 13.39
CA GLY A 186 15.23 -8.07 12.64
C GLY A 186 16.55 -8.62 12.11
N ALA A 187 16.81 -9.93 12.24
CA ALA A 187 17.97 -10.58 11.63
C ALA A 187 17.77 -10.66 10.10
N ARG A 188 18.79 -10.27 9.33
CA ARG A 188 18.71 -10.31 7.87
C ARG A 188 18.80 -11.74 7.37
N LEU A 189 17.73 -12.19 6.72
CA LEU A 189 17.63 -13.49 6.07
C LEU A 189 18.14 -13.45 4.62
N HIS A 190 17.86 -12.35 3.91
CA HIS A 190 18.19 -12.24 2.50
C HIS A 190 18.30 -10.79 2.04
N ARG A 191 18.84 -10.58 0.85
CA ARG A 191 18.91 -9.29 0.18
C ARG A 191 18.45 -9.42 -1.27
N LEU A 192 17.40 -8.68 -1.62
CA LEU A 192 16.93 -8.52 -2.98
C LEU A 192 17.51 -7.22 -3.52
N GLN A 193 17.87 -7.19 -4.79
CA GLN A 193 18.42 -5.99 -5.40
C GLN A 193 18.18 -5.97 -6.89
N GLY A 194 18.11 -4.76 -7.45
CA GLY A 194 18.01 -4.58 -8.88
C GLY A 194 18.16 -3.13 -9.27
N GLN A 195 18.00 -2.88 -10.56
CA GLN A 195 18.01 -1.54 -11.13
C GLN A 195 16.91 -1.39 -12.17
N GLU A 196 16.44 -0.16 -12.33
CA GLU A 196 15.52 0.25 -13.38
C GLU A 196 16.12 1.46 -14.09
N VAL A 197 16.22 1.38 -15.41
CA VAL A 197 16.72 2.48 -16.24
C VAL A 197 15.53 3.14 -16.93
N VAL A 198 15.44 4.45 -16.80
CA VAL A 198 14.36 5.28 -17.35
C VAL A 198 14.94 6.49 -18.08
N PRO A 199 14.26 7.04 -19.09
CA PRO A 199 14.72 8.27 -19.73
C PRO A 199 14.76 9.42 -18.71
N ALA A 200 15.81 10.24 -18.78
CA ALA A 200 15.96 11.41 -17.91
C ALA A 200 14.89 12.47 -18.22
N ARG A 201 14.46 13.21 -17.19
CA ARG A 201 13.43 14.28 -17.30
C ARG A 201 13.85 15.56 -16.59
N GLY A 202 15.02 16.07 -16.95
CA GLY A 202 15.62 17.26 -16.35
C GLY A 202 16.88 16.91 -15.56
N ALA A 203 17.35 17.86 -14.76
CA ALA A 203 18.61 17.72 -14.02
C ALA A 203 18.49 16.84 -12.77
N ASP A 204 17.31 16.81 -12.14
CA ASP A 204 17.06 15.97 -10.97
C ASP A 204 16.89 14.51 -11.39
N PRO A 205 17.67 13.55 -10.87
CA PRO A 205 17.52 12.14 -11.26
C PRO A 205 16.17 11.56 -10.87
N TRP A 206 15.53 12.03 -9.79
CA TRP A 206 14.22 11.54 -9.39
C TRP A 206 13.09 11.98 -10.33
N SER A 207 13.30 12.97 -11.20
CA SER A 207 12.36 13.34 -12.26
C SER A 207 12.02 12.18 -13.22
N GLY A 208 12.93 11.23 -13.40
CA GLY A 208 12.72 10.04 -14.22
C GLY A 208 11.84 8.97 -13.57
N ALA A 209 11.67 9.02 -12.23
CA ALA A 209 10.97 8.03 -11.41
C ALA A 209 9.45 8.14 -11.52
N THR A 210 8.91 7.84 -12.69
CA THR A 210 7.45 7.85 -12.94
C THR A 210 6.72 6.74 -12.18
N ASP A 211 5.39 6.87 -12.05
CA ASP A 211 4.52 5.82 -11.51
C ASP A 211 4.78 4.46 -12.19
N ALA A 212 4.92 4.45 -13.52
CA ALA A 212 5.20 3.23 -14.27
C ALA A 212 6.56 2.62 -13.93
N ALA A 213 7.59 3.43 -13.69
CA ALA A 213 8.90 2.96 -13.26
C ALA A 213 8.83 2.34 -11.86
N MET A 214 8.18 3.03 -10.91
CA MET A 214 7.98 2.52 -9.55
C MET A 214 7.12 1.26 -9.53
N GLN A 215 6.13 1.16 -10.43
CA GLN A 215 5.33 -0.03 -10.58
C GLN A 215 6.16 -1.24 -11.01
N LYS A 216 7.05 -1.07 -12.01
CA LYS A 216 7.97 -2.12 -12.44
C LYS A 216 8.91 -2.56 -11.32
N ILE A 217 9.46 -1.61 -10.56
CA ILE A 217 10.34 -1.92 -9.41
C ILE A 217 9.59 -2.75 -8.36
N ALA A 218 8.36 -2.37 -8.02
CA ALA A 218 7.55 -3.13 -7.07
C ALA A 218 7.25 -4.56 -7.57
N ALA A 219 6.84 -4.70 -8.83
CA ALA A 219 6.54 -6.00 -9.43
C ALA A 219 7.76 -6.94 -9.41
N LYS A 220 8.93 -6.43 -9.83
CA LYS A 220 10.21 -7.16 -9.77
C LYS A 220 10.58 -7.55 -8.34
N THR A 221 10.51 -6.60 -7.41
CA THR A 221 10.81 -6.84 -5.98
C THR A 221 10.00 -7.99 -5.41
N LEU A 222 8.67 -7.99 -5.63
CA LEU A 222 7.80 -9.04 -5.08
C LEU A 222 7.92 -10.37 -5.85
N GLN A 223 8.28 -10.34 -7.13
CA GLN A 223 8.62 -11.54 -7.87
C GLN A 223 9.87 -12.22 -7.32
N ASP A 224 10.93 -11.44 -7.05
CA ASP A 224 12.18 -11.95 -6.51
C ASP A 224 11.98 -12.46 -5.08
N TYR A 225 11.19 -11.74 -4.27
CA TYR A 225 10.78 -12.18 -2.94
C TYR A 225 10.07 -13.55 -2.97
N GLN A 226 9.08 -13.73 -3.84
CA GLN A 226 8.37 -15.02 -3.95
C GLN A 226 9.29 -16.15 -4.41
N SER A 227 10.18 -15.86 -5.36
CA SER A 227 11.17 -16.82 -5.84
C SER A 227 12.08 -17.29 -4.71
N TRP A 228 12.58 -16.36 -3.89
CA TRP A 228 13.35 -16.66 -2.69
C TRP A 228 12.54 -17.47 -1.67
N LYS A 229 11.30 -17.06 -1.35
CA LYS A 229 10.42 -17.80 -0.41
C LYS A 229 10.20 -19.25 -0.84
N ASN A 230 10.02 -19.48 -2.14
CA ASN A 230 9.80 -20.82 -2.68
C ASN A 230 11.07 -21.67 -2.59
N ALA A 231 12.24 -21.09 -2.87
CA ALA A 231 13.53 -21.77 -2.75
C ALA A 231 13.87 -22.18 -1.31
N GLN A 232 13.31 -21.49 -0.30
CA GLN A 232 13.49 -21.86 1.11
C GLN A 232 12.62 -23.03 1.58
N ARG A 233 11.61 -23.43 0.79
CA ARG A 233 10.67 -24.50 1.15
C ARG A 233 11.01 -25.86 0.51
N GLY A 234 11.97 -25.90 -0.40
CA GLY A 234 12.48 -27.12 -1.05
C GLY A 234 13.84 -27.49 -0.49
#